data_AF-A0AAJ2L1A8-F1
#
_entry.id   AF-A0AAJ2L1A8-F1
#
_cell.length_a   1.000
_cell.length_b   1.000
_cell.length_c   1.000
_cell.angle_alpha   90.00
_cell.angle_beta   90.00
_cell.angle_gamma   90.00
#
_symmetry.space_group_name_H-M   'P 1'
#
loop_
_entity.id
_entity.type
_entity.pdbx_description
1 polymer ?
#
loop_
_entity_poly.entity_id
_entity_poly.type
_entity_poly.pdbx_seq_one_letter_code
_entity_poly.pdbx_strand_id
1 'polypeptide(L)'
;MKKTQLSTILYVCSLIPVIANIMIYYVYRGPTIDIYFVILTYGVLAALGIAFASVSWYLKRRHLLFIFSLLGNGFFVVIAALLLLAMGISEP
;
A
#
# COMPACT_ATOMS: atom_id res chain seq x y z
N MET A 1 22.47 14.24 5.73
CA MET A 1 21.38 13.77 6.63
C MET A 1 21.86 12.54 7.40
N LYS A 2 21.65 12.45 8.72
CA LYS A 2 22.05 11.26 9.50
C LYS A 2 21.20 10.06 9.09
N LYS A 3 21.79 8.84 8.99
CA LYS A 3 21.07 7.59 8.64
C LYS A 3 19.80 7.37 9.48
N THR A 4 19.85 7.79 10.74
CA THR A 4 18.74 7.79 11.69
C THR A 4 17.53 8.59 11.19
N GLN A 5 17.76 9.81 10.69
CA GLN A 5 16.70 10.69 10.21
C GLN A 5 16.12 10.21 8.89
N LEU A 6 16.98 9.73 7.97
CA LEU A 6 16.55 9.14 6.71
C LEU A 6 15.61 7.94 6.92
N SER A 7 15.95 7.03 7.85
CA SER A 7 15.10 5.87 8.15
C SER A 7 13.72 6.27 8.70
N THR A 8 13.66 7.32 9.52
CA THR A 8 12.38 7.79 10.08
C THR A 8 11.53 8.44 8.99
N ILE A 9 12.12 9.25 8.10
CA ILE A 9 11.40 9.86 6.98
C ILE A 9 10.86 8.78 6.04
N LEU A 10 11.67 7.80 5.66
CA LEU A 10 11.23 6.68 4.82
C LEU A 10 10.08 5.88 5.45
N TYR A 11 10.12 5.69 6.78
CA TYR A 11 9.02 5.06 7.50
C TYR A 11 7.73 5.88 7.41
N VAL A 12 7.80 7.19 7.69
CA VAL A 12 6.63 8.08 7.55
C VAL A 12 6.10 8.08 6.12
N CYS A 13 6.98 8.12 5.12
CA CYS A 13 6.61 7.99 3.71
C CYS A 13 5.92 6.66 3.40
N SER A 14 6.27 5.56 4.07
CA SER A 14 5.60 4.26 3.87
C SER A 14 4.17 4.19 4.43
N LEU A 15 3.79 5.11 5.31
CA LEU A 15 2.42 5.24 5.83
C LEU A 15 1.52 6.08 4.91
N ILE A 16 2.09 6.95 4.09
CA ILE A 16 1.33 7.81 3.15
C ILE A 16 0.49 6.96 2.19
N PRO A 17 1.00 5.88 1.57
CA PRO A 17 0.21 5.01 0.69
C PRO A 17 -0.96 4.33 1.40
N VAL A 18 -0.79 3.96 2.67
CA VAL A 18 -1.88 3.36 3.48
C VAL A 18 -3.02 4.36 3.64
N ILE A 19 -2.71 5.59 4.05
CA ILE A 19 -3.72 6.65 4.20
C ILE A 19 -4.35 6.99 2.85
N ALA A 20 -3.54 7.11 1.80
CA ALA A 20 -4.02 7.40 0.46
C ALA A 20 -4.97 6.32 -0.06
N ASN A 21 -4.66 5.03 0.14
CA ASN A 21 -5.55 3.93 -0.22
C ASN A 21 -6.89 3.97 0.55
N ILE A 22 -6.87 4.32 1.84
CA ILE A 22 -8.11 4.53 2.62
C ILE A 22 -8.94 5.67 1.99
N MET A 23 -8.31 6.77 1.63
CA MET A 23 -9.01 7.90 1.01
C MET A 23 -9.57 7.53 -0.36
N ILE A 24 -8.80 6.83 -1.19
CA ILE A 24 -9.24 6.33 -2.50
C ILE A 24 -10.47 5.44 -2.35
N TYR A 25 -10.51 4.56 -1.34
CA TYR A 25 -11.70 3.74 -1.07
C TYR A 25 -12.97 4.58 -0.87
N TYR A 26 -12.88 5.66 -0.08
CA TYR A 26 -14.05 6.51 0.16
C TYR A 26 -14.44 7.38 -1.02
N VAL A 27 -13.47 7.80 -1.84
CA VAL A 27 -13.70 8.64 -3.03
C VAL A 27 -14.26 7.80 -4.18
N TYR A 28 -13.69 6.63 -4.42
CA TYR A 28 -13.98 5.77 -5.57
C TYR A 28 -14.91 4.60 -5.22
N ARG A 29 -15.81 4.78 -4.25
CA ARG A 29 -16.89 3.81 -3.99
C ARG A 29 -18.08 4.10 -4.90
N GLY A 30 -18.60 3.08 -5.57
CA GLY A 30 -19.83 3.21 -6.34
C GLY A 30 -19.97 2.18 -7.45
N PRO A 31 -21.19 1.95 -7.94
CA PRO A 31 -21.48 0.93 -8.94
C PRO A 31 -20.95 1.25 -10.35
N THR A 32 -20.60 2.52 -10.62
CA THR A 32 -20.14 2.98 -11.94
C THR A 32 -18.63 3.21 -12.02
N ILE A 33 -17.89 2.84 -10.97
CA ILE A 33 -16.45 3.08 -10.89
C ILE A 33 -15.70 2.04 -11.71
N ASP A 34 -14.65 2.46 -12.40
CA ASP A 34 -13.68 1.56 -13.02
C ASP A 34 -12.89 0.80 -11.94
N ILE A 35 -13.28 -0.44 -11.71
CA ILE A 35 -12.68 -1.32 -10.69
C ILE A 35 -11.23 -1.65 -11.06
N TYR A 36 -10.89 -1.75 -12.35
CA TYR A 36 -9.53 -2.03 -12.80
C TYR A 36 -8.58 -0.89 -12.42
N PHE A 37 -9.02 0.36 -12.61
CA PHE A 37 -8.26 1.53 -12.16
C PHE A 37 -8.02 1.52 -10.65
N VAL A 38 -9.02 1.15 -9.85
CA VAL A 38 -8.89 1.05 -8.38
C VAL A 38 -7.90 -0.04 -7.97
N ILE A 39 -7.98 -1.23 -8.59
CA ILE A 39 -7.05 -2.35 -8.35
C ILE A 39 -5.61 -1.92 -8.63
N LEU A 40 -5.38 -1.30 -9.80
CA LEU A 40 -4.05 -0.86 -10.21
C LEU A 40 -3.50 0.19 -9.24
N THR A 41 -4.34 1.14 -8.83
CA THR A 41 -3.95 2.20 -7.89
C THR A 41 -3.57 1.61 -6.52
N TYR A 42 -4.39 0.71 -5.96
CA TYR A 42 -4.08 0.05 -4.69
C TYR A 42 -2.77 -0.75 -4.76
N GLY A 43 -2.57 -1.49 -5.85
CA GLY A 43 -1.36 -2.28 -6.07
C GLY A 43 -0.10 -1.41 -6.12
N VAL A 44 -0.11 -0.35 -6.92
CA VAL A 44 1.05 0.55 -7.08
C VAL A 44 1.38 1.27 -5.77
N LEU A 45 0.37 1.81 -5.08
CA LEU A 45 0.57 2.50 -3.80
C LEU A 45 1.12 1.55 -2.73
N ALA A 46 0.53 0.35 -2.60
CA ALA A 46 0.99 -0.64 -1.64
C ALA A 46 2.41 -1.12 -1.95
N ALA A 47 2.75 -1.34 -3.22
CA ALA A 47 4.10 -1.71 -3.65
C ALA A 47 5.13 -0.63 -3.29
N LEU A 48 4.81 0.65 -3.52
CA LEU A 48 5.65 1.77 -3.11
C LEU A 48 5.82 1.83 -1.58
N GLY A 49 4.75 1.63 -0.82
CA GLY A 49 4.79 1.59 0.64
C GLY A 49 5.71 0.49 1.17
N ILE A 50 5.60 -0.73 0.61
CA ILE A 50 6.46 -1.87 0.96
C ILE A 50 7.91 -1.60 0.58
N ALA A 51 8.18 -0.98 -0.58
CA ALA A 51 9.52 -0.62 -1.00
C ALA A 51 10.17 0.37 -0.02
N PHE A 52 9.48 1.45 0.34
CA PHE A 52 9.97 2.41 1.34
C PHE A 52 10.19 1.79 2.72
N ALA A 53 9.30 0.90 3.15
CA ALA A 53 9.45 0.15 4.39
C ALA A 53 10.69 -0.75 4.37
N SER A 54 10.93 -1.44 3.26
CA SER A 54 12.08 -2.34 3.06
C SER A 54 13.40 -1.58 3.11
N VAL A 55 13.49 -0.42 2.45
CA VAL A 55 14.68 0.45 2.49
C VAL A 55 14.89 1.01 3.90
N SER A 56 13.81 1.44 4.58
CA SER A 56 13.87 1.91 5.97
C SER A 56 14.40 0.82 6.92
N TRP A 57 13.93 -0.42 6.72
CA TRP A 57 14.37 -1.57 7.49
C TRP A 57 15.84 -1.90 7.22
N TYR A 58 16.29 -1.90 5.97
CA TYR A 58 17.69 -2.14 5.62
C TYR A 58 18.64 -1.14 6.30
N LEU A 59 18.25 0.13 6.37
CA LEU A 59 19.07 1.20 6.96
C LEU A 59 19.24 1.11 8.48
N LYS A 60 18.22 0.65 9.21
CA LYS A 60 18.21 0.75 10.68
C LYS A 60 17.69 -0.47 11.43
N ARG A 61 17.38 -1.56 10.73
CA ARG A 61 16.86 -2.85 11.22
C ARG A 61 15.72 -2.72 12.23
N ARG A 62 14.84 -1.73 12.05
CA ARG A 62 13.66 -1.54 12.92
C ARG A 62 12.55 -2.51 12.52
N HIS A 63 12.63 -3.74 13.01
CA HIS A 63 11.71 -4.83 12.65
C HIS A 63 10.24 -4.51 12.93
N LEU A 64 9.91 -3.91 14.08
CA LEU A 64 8.52 -3.59 14.43
C LEU A 64 7.86 -2.63 13.43
N LEU A 65 8.58 -1.56 13.05
CA LEU A 65 8.08 -0.57 12.09
C LEU A 65 7.88 -1.18 10.70
N PHE A 66 8.77 -2.09 10.31
CA PHE A 66 8.64 -2.83 9.06
C PHE A 66 7.38 -3.72 9.07
N ILE A 67 7.14 -4.47 10.15
CA ILE A 67 5.97 -5.34 10.28
C ILE A 67 4.66 -4.53 10.17
N PHE A 68 4.55 -3.40 10.87
CA PHE A 68 3.35 -2.54 10.78
C PHE A 68 3.13 -2.01 9.36
N SER A 69 4.18 -1.55 8.69
CA SER A 69 4.07 -1.05 7.32
C SER A 69 3.75 -2.17 6.31
N LEU A 70 4.31 -3.36 6.52
CA LEU A 70 4.03 -4.54 5.72
C LEU A 70 2.58 -5.01 5.90
N LEU A 71 2.05 -5.03 7.12
CA LEU A 71 0.67 -5.38 7.40
C LEU A 71 -0.29 -4.37 6.78
N GLY A 72 -0.04 -3.07 6.96
CA GLY A 72 -0.89 -2.01 6.42
C GLY A 72 -0.93 -2.00 4.89
N ASN A 73 0.23 -2.00 4.23
CA ASN A 73 0.29 -2.02 2.77
C ASN A 73 -0.08 -3.38 2.19
N GLY A 74 0.36 -4.47 2.83
CA GLY A 74 0.05 -5.85 2.41
C GLY A 74 -1.45 -6.14 2.45
N PHE A 75 -2.19 -5.56 3.39
CA PHE A 75 -3.65 -5.63 3.42
C PHE A 75 -4.28 -5.11 2.12
N PHE A 76 -3.80 -3.98 1.60
CA PHE A 76 -4.28 -3.44 0.32
C PHE A 76 -3.89 -4.28 -0.89
N VAL A 77 -2.73 -4.96 -0.85
CA VAL A 77 -2.37 -5.95 -1.89
C VAL A 77 -3.36 -7.11 -1.90
N VAL A 78 -3.72 -7.63 -0.73
CA VAL A 78 -4.72 -8.72 -0.61
C VAL A 78 -6.08 -8.25 -1.12
N ILE A 79 -6.52 -7.03 -0.76
CA ILE A 79 -7.76 -6.45 -1.29
C ILE A 79 -7.71 -6.34 -2.82
N ALA A 80 -6.62 -5.80 -3.37
CA ALA A 80 -6.47 -5.66 -4.81
C ALA A 80 -6.52 -7.04 -5.52
N ALA A 81 -5.90 -8.07 -4.95
CA ALA A 81 -5.95 -9.43 -5.47
C ALA A 81 -7.38 -10.02 -5.42
N LEU A 82 -8.11 -9.81 -4.32
CA LEU A 82 -9.50 -10.26 -4.20
C LEU A 82 -10.43 -9.53 -5.19
N LEU A 83 -10.22 -8.23 -5.39
CA LEU A 83 -10.97 -7.45 -6.38
C LEU A 83 -10.67 -7.91 -7.81
N LEU A 84 -9.41 -8.19 -8.13
CA LEU A 84 -9.02 -8.73 -9.43
C LEU A 84 -9.65 -10.10 -9.68
N LEU A 85 -9.65 -10.98 -8.66
CA LEU A 85 -10.32 -12.27 -8.73
C LEU A 85 -11.82 -12.11 -8.96
N ALA A 86 -12.47 -11.21 -8.22
CA ALA A 86 -13.90 -10.94 -8.37
C ALA A 86 -14.23 -10.44 -9.79
N MET A 87 -13.41 -9.54 -10.33
CA MET A 87 -13.55 -9.05 -11.71
C MET A 87 -13.45 -10.21 -12.71
N GLY A 88 -12.42 -11.06 -12.59
CA GLY A 88 -12.21 -12.19 -13.50
C GLY A 88 -13.28 -13.29 -13.41
N ILE A 89 -13.98 -13.43 -12.28
CA ILE A 89 -15.14 -14.33 -12.16
C ILE A 89 -16.42 -13.69 -12.72
N SER A 90 -16.53 -12.36 -12.67
CA SER A 90 -17.71 -11.62 -13.14
C SER A 90 -17.77 -11.39 -14.65
N GLU A 91 -16.63 -11.53 -15.35
CA GLU A 91 -16.56 -11.47 -16.81
C GLU A 91 -17.03 -12.82 -17.40
N PRO A 92 -18.03 -12.84 -18.31
CA PRO A 92 -18.59 -14.06 -18.90
C PRO A 92 -17.71 -14.72 -19.97
#